data_AF-A0A928E658-F1
#
_entry.id   AF-A0A928E658-F1
#
_cell.length_a   1.000
_cell.length_b   1.000
_cell.length_c   1.000
_cell.angle_alpha   90.00
_cell.angle_beta   90.00
_cell.angle_gamma   90.00
#
_symmetry.space_group_name_H-M   'P 1'
#
loop_
_entity.id
_entity.type
_entity.pdbx_description
1 polymer ?
#
loop_
_entity_poly.entity_id
_entity_poly.type
_entity_poly.pdbx_seq_one_letter_code
_entity_poly.pdbx_strand_id
1 'polypeptide(L)'
;MAKKFKTNTSAFSIAHYILLFLVVGFSIAIIAWVMIKNNNPNPENNVSTNVIHVKDSDPCVQRTRDMVARMWAYDPGAVPEKYWTIAENYLNQVITTRTYGICQDVAFTCHVGQIRVDCDPCAVPSARDWAQSIHVADMIQKNCGTNINDHTTKSGDATNDAITE
;
A
#
# COMPACT_ATOMS: atom_id res chain seq x y z
N MET A 1 46.21 54.56 41.21
CA MET A 1 45.87 53.27 41.85
C MET A 1 44.59 52.72 41.23
N ALA A 2 44.47 51.38 41.20
CA ALA A 2 43.32 50.54 40.82
C ALA A 2 42.99 50.37 39.30
N LYS A 3 43.46 49.23 38.77
CA LYS A 3 42.93 48.52 37.60
C LYS A 3 41.46 48.11 37.86
N LYS A 4 40.60 48.17 36.84
CA LYS A 4 39.47 47.22 36.70
C LYS A 4 39.45 46.65 35.29
N PHE A 5 39.37 45.32 35.25
CA PHE A 5 39.54 44.45 34.10
C PHE A 5 38.36 44.51 33.12
N LYS A 6 38.69 44.28 31.84
CA LYS A 6 37.80 44.01 30.71
C LYS A 6 36.73 42.95 31.03
N THR A 7 35.53 43.12 30.48
CA THR A 7 34.81 42.00 29.85
C THR A 7 33.85 42.51 28.77
N ASN A 8 34.39 42.84 27.60
CA ASN A 8 33.60 42.83 26.37
C ASN A 8 33.50 41.37 25.92
N THR A 9 32.60 40.60 26.52
CA THR A 9 32.25 39.27 26.04
C THR A 9 31.24 39.45 24.91
N SER A 10 31.69 39.16 23.70
CA SER A 10 30.99 39.37 22.43
C SER A 10 29.55 38.82 22.45
N ALA A 11 28.59 39.63 22.00
CA ALA A 11 27.22 39.21 21.70
C ALA A 11 27.15 37.99 20.75
N PHE A 12 28.24 37.72 20.02
CA PHE A 12 28.43 36.57 19.15
C PHE A 12 28.49 35.22 19.90
N SER A 13 28.96 35.21 21.15
CA SER A 13 29.11 33.98 21.95
C SER A 13 27.77 33.44 22.44
N ILE A 14 26.91 34.32 22.97
CA ILE A 14 25.57 33.95 23.47
C ILE A 14 24.64 33.48 22.35
N ALA A 15 24.70 34.13 21.18
CA ALA A 15 23.95 33.70 20.01
C ALA A 15 24.31 32.27 19.58
N HIS A 16 25.59 31.89 19.65
CA HIS A 16 26.05 30.53 19.36
C HIS A 16 25.49 29.49 20.34
N TYR A 17 25.44 29.82 21.63
CA TYR A 17 24.85 28.93 22.63
C TYR A 17 23.34 28.77 22.44
N ILE A 18 22.61 29.85 22.14
CA ILE A 18 21.16 29.78 21.85
C ILE A 18 20.89 28.95 20.60
N LEU A 19 21.70 29.11 19.55
CA LEU A 19 21.58 28.33 18.31
C LEU A 19 21.86 26.85 18.57
N LEU A 20 22.88 26.52 19.38
CA LEU A 20 23.15 25.15 19.81
C LEU A 20 21.98 24.55 20.60
N PHE A 21 21.39 25.29 21.53
CA PHE A 21 20.22 24.82 22.29
C PHE A 21 19.00 24.59 21.38
N LEU A 22 18.78 25.44 20.37
CA LEU A 22 17.71 25.24 19.40
C LEU A 22 17.96 24.02 18.52
N VAL A 23 19.18 23.82 18.02
CA VAL A 23 19.54 22.66 17.19
C VAL A 23 19.42 21.35 17.97
N VAL A 24 19.90 21.34 19.23
CA VAL A 24 19.79 20.17 20.11
C VAL A 24 18.33 19.91 20.51
N GLY A 25 17.56 20.96 20.82
CA GLY A 25 16.13 20.82 21.11
C GLY A 25 15.35 20.28 19.91
N PHE A 26 15.67 20.75 18.70
CA PHE A 26 15.02 20.31 17.47
C PHE A 26 15.39 18.86 17.12
N SER A 27 16.64 18.45 17.33
CA SER A 27 17.06 17.06 17.08
C SER A 27 16.41 16.08 18.06
N ILE A 28 16.29 16.43 19.34
CA ILE A 28 15.57 15.62 20.33
C ILE A 28 14.07 15.54 19.97
N ALA A 29 13.46 16.65 19.53
CA ALA A 29 12.07 16.67 19.09
C ALA A 29 11.81 15.78 17.86
N ILE A 30 12.73 15.77 16.88
CA ILE A 30 12.63 14.87 15.71
C ILE A 30 12.77 13.41 16.14
N ILE A 31 13.75 13.08 17.00
CA ILE A 31 13.95 11.71 17.48
C ILE A 31 12.73 11.24 18.29
N ALA A 32 12.17 12.10 19.15
CA ALA A 32 10.95 11.81 19.89
C ALA A 32 9.74 11.63 18.94
N TRP A 33 9.62 12.46 17.90
CA TRP A 33 8.56 12.31 16.90
C TRP A 33 8.70 11.03 16.07
N VAL A 34 9.94 10.64 15.70
CA VAL A 34 10.21 9.37 15.02
C VAL A 34 9.90 8.18 15.94
N MET A 35 10.28 8.24 17.21
CA MET A 35 9.94 7.23 18.21
C MET A 35 8.42 7.12 18.40
N ILE A 36 7.69 8.23 18.50
CA ILE A 36 6.23 8.24 18.65
C ILE A 36 5.53 7.76 17.37
N LYS A 37 6.03 8.14 16.18
CA LYS A 37 5.51 7.66 14.90
C LYS A 37 5.77 6.16 14.69
N ASN A 38 6.91 5.64 15.16
CA ASN A 38 7.20 4.21 15.15
C ASN A 38 6.49 3.42 16.26
N ASN A 39 6.14 4.06 17.39
CA ASN A 39 5.39 3.46 18.49
C ASN A 39 3.87 3.65 18.38
N ASN A 40 3.37 4.29 17.33
CA ASN A 40 2.03 3.94 16.88
C ASN A 40 2.16 2.54 16.28
N PRO A 41 1.61 1.48 16.90
CA PRO A 41 1.30 0.29 16.16
C PRO A 41 0.26 0.73 15.11
N ASN A 42 0.74 1.12 13.93
CA ASN A 42 0.00 0.81 12.74
C ASN A 42 -0.32 -0.68 12.90
N PRO A 43 -1.61 -1.08 12.94
CA PRO A 43 -1.94 -2.49 13.00
C PRO A 43 -1.14 -3.17 11.91
N GLU A 44 -0.40 -4.18 12.34
CA GLU A 44 0.61 -4.92 11.64
C GLU A 44 0.31 -5.06 10.15
N ASN A 45 0.98 -4.23 9.32
CA ASN A 45 1.30 -4.62 7.95
C ASN A 45 2.54 -5.54 7.94
N ASN A 46 2.70 -6.36 8.99
CA ASN A 46 3.52 -7.57 8.94
C ASN A 46 2.69 -8.74 8.37
N VAL A 47 1.84 -8.46 7.37
CA VAL A 47 1.79 -9.39 6.27
C VAL A 47 3.23 -9.37 5.75
N SER A 48 4.00 -10.40 6.04
CA SER A 48 5.09 -10.79 5.17
C SER A 48 4.43 -11.01 3.81
N THR A 49 4.22 -9.91 3.09
CA THR A 49 4.05 -9.92 1.66
C THR A 49 5.40 -10.40 1.21
N ASN A 50 5.56 -11.72 1.14
CA ASN A 50 6.07 -12.30 -0.07
C ASN A 50 5.35 -11.55 -1.18
N VAL A 51 5.98 -10.47 -1.65
CA VAL A 51 5.59 -9.80 -2.88
C VAL A 51 5.94 -10.85 -3.91
N ILE A 52 4.99 -11.76 -4.11
CA ILE A 52 5.00 -12.64 -5.24
C ILE A 52 4.96 -11.65 -6.40
N HIS A 53 6.09 -11.45 -7.05
CA HIS A 53 6.14 -10.79 -8.34
C HIS A 53 5.46 -11.73 -9.31
N VAL A 54 4.13 -11.71 -9.27
CA VAL A 54 3.26 -12.38 -10.21
C VAL A 54 3.52 -11.68 -11.53
N LYS A 55 4.36 -12.27 -12.38
CA LYS A 55 4.46 -11.79 -13.75
C LYS A 55 3.09 -11.98 -14.38
N ASP A 56 2.51 -10.92 -14.93
CA ASP A 56 1.24 -10.97 -15.68
C ASP A 56 1.28 -11.96 -16.87
N SER A 57 2.45 -12.47 -17.22
CA SER A 57 2.66 -13.54 -18.20
C SER A 57 2.39 -14.96 -17.68
N ASP A 58 2.09 -15.15 -16.39
CA ASP A 58 1.82 -16.48 -15.85
C ASP A 58 0.43 -16.97 -16.31
N PRO A 59 0.34 -18.11 -17.02
CA PRO A 59 -0.91 -18.65 -17.51
C PRO A 59 -1.88 -19.06 -16.39
N CYS A 60 -1.42 -19.31 -15.16
CA CYS A 60 -2.28 -19.55 -13.99
C CYS A 60 -3.02 -18.26 -13.60
N VAL A 61 -2.31 -17.14 -13.61
CA VAL A 61 -2.80 -15.83 -13.17
C VAL A 61 -3.81 -15.27 -14.17
N GLN A 62 -3.51 -15.39 -15.46
CA GLN A 62 -4.44 -15.00 -16.52
C GLN A 62 -5.73 -15.83 -16.46
N ARG A 63 -5.62 -17.16 -16.34
CA ARG A 63 -6.79 -18.04 -16.18
C ARG A 63 -7.62 -17.69 -14.95
N THR A 64 -6.97 -17.36 -13.83
CA THR A 64 -7.66 -16.97 -12.60
C THR A 64 -8.38 -15.65 -12.76
N ARG A 65 -7.73 -14.65 -13.38
CA ARG A 65 -8.36 -13.36 -13.71
C ARG A 65 -9.59 -13.55 -14.60
N ASP A 66 -9.46 -14.34 -15.66
CA ASP A 66 -10.57 -14.61 -16.59
C ASP A 66 -11.73 -15.34 -15.90
N MET A 67 -11.43 -16.30 -15.03
CA MET A 67 -12.44 -17.03 -14.27
C MET A 67 -13.23 -16.09 -13.36
N VAL A 68 -12.54 -15.25 -12.59
CA VAL A 68 -13.18 -14.28 -11.70
C VAL A 68 -13.98 -13.26 -12.54
N ALA A 69 -13.43 -12.74 -13.63
CA ALA A 69 -14.14 -11.82 -14.50
C ALA A 69 -15.43 -12.43 -15.07
N ARG A 70 -15.39 -13.69 -15.53
CA ARG A 70 -16.57 -14.42 -16.01
C ARG A 70 -17.60 -14.62 -14.89
N MET A 71 -17.17 -14.93 -13.68
CA MET A 71 -18.05 -15.07 -12.52
C MET A 71 -18.79 -13.76 -12.25
N TRP A 72 -18.08 -12.64 -12.15
CA TRP A 72 -18.71 -11.33 -11.95
C TRP A 72 -19.61 -10.88 -13.12
N ALA A 73 -19.31 -11.30 -14.35
CA ALA A 73 -20.08 -10.90 -15.54
C ALA A 73 -21.34 -11.75 -15.78
N TYR A 74 -21.25 -13.06 -15.57
CA TYR A 74 -22.28 -14.01 -16.00
C TYR A 74 -22.93 -14.79 -14.85
N ASP A 75 -22.27 -14.88 -13.68
CA ASP A 75 -22.80 -15.58 -12.51
C ASP A 75 -22.55 -14.78 -11.22
N PRO A 76 -23.20 -13.61 -11.06
CA PRO A 76 -23.01 -12.76 -9.90
C PRO A 76 -23.46 -13.44 -8.59
N GLY A 77 -24.33 -14.46 -8.67
CA GLY A 77 -24.76 -15.25 -7.51
C GLY A 77 -23.67 -16.18 -6.97
N ALA A 78 -22.71 -16.58 -7.81
CA ALA A 78 -21.54 -17.35 -7.38
C ALA A 78 -20.44 -16.49 -6.74
N VAL A 79 -20.52 -15.16 -6.82
CA VAL A 79 -19.55 -14.26 -6.18
C VAL A 79 -19.73 -14.33 -4.66
N PRO A 80 -18.68 -14.71 -3.89
CA PRO A 80 -18.78 -14.81 -2.45
C PRO A 80 -19.19 -13.48 -1.78
N GLU A 81 -20.04 -13.56 -0.75
CA GLU A 81 -20.60 -12.42 -0.01
C GLU A 81 -19.52 -11.44 0.47
N LYS A 82 -18.36 -11.96 0.92
CA LYS A 82 -17.19 -11.17 1.33
C LYS A 82 -16.86 -10.04 0.34
N TYR A 83 -16.91 -10.31 -0.96
CA TYR A 83 -16.53 -9.33 -1.98
C TYR A 83 -17.64 -8.31 -2.24
N TRP A 84 -18.91 -8.69 -2.05
CA TRP A 84 -20.02 -7.74 -2.04
C TRP A 84 -19.91 -6.78 -0.86
N THR A 85 -19.60 -7.29 0.34
CA THR A 85 -19.36 -6.45 1.52
C THR A 85 -18.19 -5.48 1.31
N ILE A 86 -17.13 -5.92 0.62
CA ILE A 86 -16.00 -5.03 0.26
C ILE A 86 -16.46 -3.89 -0.66
N ALA A 87 -17.27 -4.19 -1.68
CA ALA A 87 -17.83 -3.18 -2.57
C ALA A 87 -18.74 -2.20 -1.79
N GLU A 88 -19.61 -2.72 -0.92
CA GLU A 88 -20.49 -1.92 -0.08
C GLU A 88 -19.72 -0.99 0.88
N ASN A 89 -18.68 -1.50 1.52
CA ASN A 89 -17.80 -0.69 2.37
C ASN A 89 -17.11 0.43 1.60
N TYR A 90 -16.72 0.17 0.34
CA TYR A 90 -16.15 1.20 -0.52
C TYR A 90 -17.17 2.29 -0.87
N LEU A 91 -18.41 1.90 -1.17
CA LEU A 91 -19.51 2.84 -1.46
C LEU A 91 -19.87 3.72 -0.27
N ASN A 92 -19.93 3.11 0.90
CA ASN A 92 -20.28 3.77 2.15
C ASN A 92 -19.10 4.48 2.82
N GLN A 93 -17.94 4.53 2.16
CA GLN A 93 -16.77 5.20 2.70
C GLN A 93 -17.02 6.71 2.81
N VAL A 94 -16.76 7.25 4.01
CA VAL A 94 -16.76 8.68 4.25
C VAL A 94 -15.51 9.31 3.66
N ILE A 95 -15.71 10.34 2.85
CA ILE A 95 -14.65 11.10 2.21
C ILE A 95 -13.90 11.91 3.28
N THR A 96 -12.61 11.64 3.44
CA THR A 96 -11.75 12.31 4.45
C THR A 96 -11.05 13.55 3.89
N THR A 97 -10.86 13.62 2.58
CA THR A 97 -10.22 14.73 1.88
C THR A 97 -11.03 15.10 0.65
N ARG A 98 -11.05 16.39 0.30
CA ARG A 98 -11.77 16.86 -0.89
C ARG A 98 -11.23 16.16 -2.12
N THR A 99 -12.10 15.49 -2.85
CA THR A 99 -11.75 14.69 -4.03
C THR A 99 -12.42 15.29 -5.26
N TYR A 100 -11.67 15.39 -6.35
CA TYR A 100 -12.17 15.84 -7.64
C TYR A 100 -11.93 14.72 -8.66
N GLY A 101 -12.88 14.54 -9.58
CA GLY A 101 -12.77 13.52 -10.60
C GLY A 101 -13.64 13.82 -11.80
N ILE A 102 -13.50 12.98 -12.83
CA ILE A 102 -14.34 12.98 -14.02
C ILE A 102 -14.79 11.55 -14.23
N CYS A 103 -16.09 11.35 -14.40
CA CYS A 103 -16.72 10.06 -14.66
C CYS A 103 -17.57 10.20 -15.92
N GLN A 104 -17.25 9.48 -17.00
CA GLN A 104 -17.99 9.56 -18.27
C GLN A 104 -18.23 11.01 -18.73
N ASP A 105 -17.17 11.81 -18.74
CA ASP A 105 -17.18 13.25 -19.09
C ASP A 105 -17.95 14.17 -18.11
N VAL A 106 -18.45 13.64 -16.99
CA VAL A 106 -19.07 14.42 -15.91
C VAL A 106 -18.04 14.72 -14.83
N ALA A 107 -17.67 15.99 -14.69
CA ALA A 107 -16.84 16.44 -13.58
C ALA A 107 -17.63 16.42 -12.26
N PHE A 108 -17.03 15.90 -11.20
CA PHE A 108 -17.63 15.84 -9.87
C PHE A 108 -16.66 16.28 -8.78
N THR A 109 -17.21 16.62 -7.63
CA THR A 109 -16.44 17.00 -6.44
C THR A 109 -17.08 16.43 -5.19
N CYS A 110 -16.31 15.62 -4.47
CA CYS A 110 -16.67 15.09 -3.17
C CYS A 110 -16.01 15.93 -2.07
N HIS A 111 -16.81 16.40 -1.13
CA HIS A 111 -16.37 17.15 0.05
C HIS A 111 -16.12 16.21 1.23
N VAL A 112 -15.33 16.71 2.17
CA VAL A 112 -15.05 15.99 3.42
C VAL A 112 -16.36 15.76 4.18
N GLY A 113 -16.56 14.56 4.68
CA GLY A 113 -17.76 14.15 5.44
C GLY A 113 -18.91 13.63 4.57
N GLN A 114 -18.84 13.73 3.25
CA GLN A 114 -19.82 13.10 2.36
C GLN A 114 -19.55 11.60 2.24
N ILE A 115 -20.60 10.82 1.98
CA ILE A 115 -20.47 9.41 1.61
C ILE A 115 -20.12 9.35 0.12
N ARG A 116 -19.19 8.46 -0.28
CA ARG A 116 -18.72 8.35 -1.66
C ARG A 116 -19.87 8.16 -2.65
N VAL A 117 -20.81 7.26 -2.36
CA VAL A 117 -21.94 6.97 -3.27
C VAL A 117 -22.82 8.20 -3.58
N ASP A 118 -22.85 9.19 -2.68
CA ASP A 118 -23.68 10.38 -2.83
C ASP A 118 -23.03 11.46 -3.72
N CYS A 119 -21.70 11.42 -3.90
CA CYS A 119 -20.94 12.49 -4.56
C CYS A 119 -20.14 12.02 -5.79
N ASP A 120 -19.80 10.74 -5.87
CA ASP A 120 -19.05 10.15 -6.97
C ASP A 120 -20.00 9.36 -7.89
N PRO A 121 -20.31 9.89 -9.10
CA PRO A 121 -21.21 9.23 -10.05
C PRO A 121 -20.67 7.88 -10.57
N CYS A 122 -19.36 7.63 -10.42
CA CYS A 122 -18.72 6.35 -10.77
C CYS A 122 -18.52 5.46 -9.53
N ALA A 123 -19.08 5.79 -8.37
CA ALA A 123 -18.85 5.04 -7.14
C ALA A 123 -19.20 3.54 -7.28
N VAL A 124 -20.37 3.22 -7.85
CA VAL A 124 -20.86 1.84 -8.04
C VAL A 124 -19.94 0.99 -8.92
N PRO A 125 -19.62 1.39 -10.17
CA PRO A 125 -18.69 0.63 -10.99
C PRO A 125 -17.28 0.56 -10.36
N SER A 126 -16.80 1.65 -9.74
CA SER A 126 -15.49 1.66 -9.07
C SER A 126 -15.42 0.71 -7.88
N ALA A 127 -16.51 0.61 -7.09
CA ALA A 127 -16.62 -0.31 -5.97
C ALA A 127 -16.59 -1.77 -6.43
N ARG A 128 -17.28 -2.06 -7.54
CA ARG A 128 -17.25 -3.39 -8.17
C ARG A 128 -15.86 -3.74 -8.66
N ASP A 129 -15.21 -2.84 -9.39
CA ASP A 129 -13.86 -3.08 -9.92
C ASP A 129 -12.84 -3.29 -8.79
N TRP A 130 -12.97 -2.50 -7.72
CA TRP A 130 -12.19 -2.68 -6.50
C TRP A 130 -12.39 -4.07 -5.87
N ALA A 131 -13.65 -4.47 -5.63
CA ALA A 131 -13.95 -5.79 -5.08
C ALA A 131 -13.49 -6.94 -5.98
N GLN A 132 -13.64 -6.79 -7.30
CA GLN A 132 -13.17 -7.76 -8.28
C GLN A 132 -11.65 -7.90 -8.26
N SER A 133 -10.91 -6.79 -8.12
CA SER A 133 -9.45 -6.82 -8.02
C SER A 133 -8.95 -7.57 -6.78
N ILE A 134 -9.64 -7.40 -5.64
CA ILE A 134 -9.33 -8.14 -4.41
C ILE A 134 -9.69 -9.62 -4.55
N HIS A 135 -10.84 -9.93 -5.16
CA HIS A 135 -11.22 -11.31 -5.46
C HIS A 135 -10.19 -12.02 -6.35
N VAL A 136 -9.70 -11.34 -7.38
CA VAL A 136 -8.62 -11.83 -8.23
C VAL A 136 -7.36 -12.10 -7.41
N ALA A 137 -6.94 -11.15 -6.56
CA ALA A 137 -5.73 -11.30 -5.75
C ALA A 137 -5.83 -12.50 -4.79
N ASP A 138 -6.94 -12.65 -4.08
CA ASP A 138 -7.20 -13.77 -3.18
C ASP A 138 -7.17 -15.11 -3.93
N MET A 139 -7.76 -15.16 -5.12
CA MET A 139 -7.80 -16.38 -5.94
C MET A 139 -6.44 -16.72 -6.55
N ILE A 140 -5.64 -15.73 -6.94
CA ILE A 140 -4.27 -15.95 -7.38
C ILE A 140 -3.43 -16.50 -6.23
N GLN A 141 -3.54 -15.93 -5.03
CA GLN A 141 -2.81 -16.43 -3.87
C GLN A 141 -3.20 -17.88 -3.56
N LYS A 142 -4.50 -18.21 -3.64
CA LYS A 142 -5.01 -19.55 -3.36
C LYS A 142 -4.61 -20.59 -4.42
N ASN A 143 -4.69 -20.24 -5.71
CA ASN A 143 -4.56 -21.20 -6.81
C ASN A 143 -3.17 -21.21 -7.46
N CYS A 144 -2.44 -20.10 -7.40
CA CYS A 144 -1.14 -19.94 -8.05
C CYS A 144 0.01 -19.77 -7.04
N GLY A 145 -0.26 -19.31 -5.81
CA GLY A 145 0.74 -19.04 -4.77
C GLY A 145 1.51 -20.25 -4.24
N THR A 146 1.05 -21.48 -4.53
CA THR A 146 1.73 -22.73 -4.12
C THR A 146 2.79 -23.21 -5.12
N ASN A 147 2.85 -22.66 -6.33
CA ASN A 147 3.77 -23.11 -7.39
C ASN A 147 5.11 -22.35 -7.44
N ILE A 148 5.37 -21.45 -6.49
CA ILE A 148 6.60 -20.63 -6.50
C ILE A 148 7.79 -21.39 -5.91
N ASN A 149 7.55 -22.51 -5.22
CA ASN A 149 8.62 -23.38 -4.71
C ASN A 149 8.83 -24.66 -5.55
N ASP A 150 7.99 -24.93 -6.55
CA ASP A 150 8.03 -26.21 -7.29
C ASP A 150 8.69 -26.11 -8.68
N HIS A 151 9.59 -25.13 -8.86
CA HIS A 151 10.55 -25.12 -9.97
C HIS A 151 11.97 -25.55 -9.55
N THR A 152 12.11 -26.13 -8.35
CA THR A 152 13.38 -26.68 -7.86
C THR A 152 13.25 -28.14 -7.46
N THR A 153 12.73 -29.01 -8.33
CA THR A 153 13.15 -30.42 -8.39
C THR A 153 12.59 -31.13 -9.63
N LYS A 154 13.40 -31.16 -10.69
CA LYS A 154 13.74 -32.33 -11.53
C LYS A 154 14.37 -31.86 -12.84
N SER A 155 15.58 -31.32 -12.73
CA SER A 155 16.59 -31.43 -13.79
C SER A 155 17.84 -32.00 -13.13
N GLY A 156 17.74 -33.27 -12.74
CA GLY A 156 18.85 -34.07 -12.24
C GLY A 156 18.69 -35.47 -12.81
N ASP A 157 19.73 -35.90 -13.53
CA ASP A 157 20.00 -37.24 -14.06
C ASP A 157 19.07 -37.80 -15.15
N ALA A 158 19.49 -37.56 -16.40
CA ALA A 158 19.92 -38.70 -17.23
C ALA A 158 21.35 -38.41 -17.68
N THR A 159 22.28 -39.10 -17.03
CA THR A 159 23.71 -39.18 -17.28
C THR A 159 24.02 -39.58 -18.73
N ASN A 160 25.19 -39.10 -19.18
CA ASN A 160 25.97 -39.62 -20.31
C ASN A 160 25.92 -41.15 -20.38
N ASP A 161 25.83 -41.70 -21.59
CA ASP A 161 26.76 -42.72 -22.06
C ASP A 161 26.70 -42.85 -23.59
N ALA A 162 27.90 -43.04 -24.15
CA ALA A 162 28.21 -43.28 -25.54
C ALA A 162 27.43 -44.48 -26.13
N ILE A 163 27.33 -44.53 -27.46
CA ILE A 163 27.83 -45.66 -28.28
C ILE A 163 27.76 -45.27 -29.76
N THR A 164 28.90 -45.49 -30.39
CA THR A 164 29.24 -45.57 -31.80
C THR A 164 28.45 -46.65 -32.54
N GLU A 165 27.96 -46.37 -33.74
CA GLU A 165 28.07 -47.22 -34.94
C GLU A 165 27.64 -46.45 -36.19
#